data_AF-A0A379C6W5-F1
#
_entry.id   AF-A0A379C6W5-F1
#
_cell.length_a   1.000
_cell.length_b   1.000
_cell.length_c   1.000
_cell.angle_alpha   90.00
_cell.angle_beta   90.00
_cell.angle_gamma   90.00
#
_symmetry.space_group_name_H-M   'P 1'
#
loop_
_entity.id
_entity.type
_entity.pdbx_description
1 polymer ?
#
loop_
_entity_poly.entity_id
_entity_poly.type
_entity_poly.pdbx_seq_one_letter_code
_entity_poly.pdbx_strand_id
1 'polypeptide(L)' 'MISQVEGSLNRVLDKNRIAGSNRIETNTKVIDKFYENKYSLKAFTTRSDAPIDAITVSALAQRTDSPVILGW' A
#
# COMPACT_ATOMS: atom_id res chain seq x y z
N MET A 1 -15.86 -3.17 -12.78
CA MET A 1 -15.63 -2.70 -11.40
C MET A 1 -15.09 -1.26 -11.37
N ILE A 2 -13.93 -0.93 -11.96
CA ILE A 2 -13.46 0.48 -12.02
C ILE A 2 -14.40 1.36 -12.84
N SER A 3 -14.80 0.91 -14.03
CA SER A 3 -15.78 1.61 -14.88
C SER A 3 -17.12 1.90 -14.20
N GLN A 4 -17.54 1.04 -13.26
CA GLN A 4 -18.76 1.26 -12.48
C GLN A 4 -18.56 2.36 -11.43
N VAL A 5 -17.38 2.41 -10.79
CA VAL A 5 -17.03 3.48 -9.85
C VAL A 5 -16.82 4.81 -10.58
N GLU A 6 -16.20 4.81 -11.76
CA GLU A 6 -16.05 5.99 -12.61
C GLU A 6 -17.40 6.58 -13.03
N GLY A 7 -18.36 5.71 -13.37
CA GLY A 7 -19.75 6.10 -13.64
C GLY A 7 -20.41 6.76 -12.43
N SER A 8 -20.23 6.21 -11.22
CA SER A 8 -20.79 6.79 -10.00
C SER A 8 -20.12 8.09 -9.57
N LEU A 9 -18.82 8.27 -9.85
CA LEU A 9 -18.05 9.45 -9.46
C LEU A 9 -17.96 10.51 -10.56
N ASN A 10 -18.53 10.24 -11.75
CA ASN A 10 -18.44 11.04 -12.96
C ASN A 10 -17.01 11.57 -13.24
N ARG A 11 -16.01 10.71 -13.01
CA ARG A 11 -14.59 11.03 -13.24
C ARG A 11 -13.81 9.78 -13.63
N VAL A 12 -12.78 9.95 -14.44
CA VAL A 12 -11.83 8.89 -14.82
C VAL A 12 -10.82 8.69 -13.69
N LEU A 13 -10.68 7.46 -13.20
CA LEU A 13 -9.83 7.07 -12.08
C LEU A 13 -8.51 6.41 -12.52
N ASP A 14 -8.39 6.06 -13.81
CA ASP A 14 -7.38 5.10 -14.27
C ASP A 14 -5.94 5.63 -14.33
N LYS A 15 -5.71 6.94 -14.12
CA LYS A 15 -4.40 7.56 -14.38
C LYS A 15 -3.27 7.11 -13.43
N ASN A 16 -3.57 6.50 -12.28
CA ASN A 16 -2.55 6.23 -11.24
C ASN A 16 -2.80 4.97 -10.40
N ARG A 17 -3.59 4.01 -10.90
CA ARG A 17 -3.93 2.81 -10.13
C ARG A 17 -2.69 1.97 -9.80
N ILE A 18 -2.53 1.62 -8.52
CA ILE A 18 -1.52 0.68 -8.03
C ILE A 18 -2.26 -0.53 -7.48
N ALA A 19 -2.09 -1.69 -8.12
CA ALA A 19 -2.75 -2.92 -7.71
C ALA A 19 -1.99 -4.15 -8.18
N GLY A 20 -2.10 -5.22 -7.40
CA GLY A 20 -1.72 -6.57 -7.76
C GLY A 20 -2.87 -7.56 -7.59
N SER A 21 -2.58 -8.83 -7.78
CA SER A 21 -3.51 -9.96 -7.68
C SER A 21 -3.94 -10.24 -6.24
N ASN A 22 -3.13 -9.81 -5.27
CA ASN A 22 -3.40 -9.94 -3.85
C ASN A 22 -2.83 -8.76 -3.05
N ARG A 23 -3.03 -8.79 -1.72
CA ARG A 23 -2.63 -7.73 -0.78
C ARG A 23 -1.11 -7.55 -0.74
N ILE A 24 -0.36 -8.64 -0.82
CA ILE A 24 1.11 -8.66 -0.80
C ILE A 24 1.62 -7.99 -2.09
N GLU A 25 1.16 -8.43 -3.26
CA GLU A 25 1.58 -7.87 -4.55
C GLU A 25 1.21 -6.38 -4.68
N THR A 26 0.04 -5.99 -4.17
CA THR A 26 -0.35 -4.58 -4.12
C THR A 26 0.58 -3.79 -3.20
N ASN A 27 0.91 -4.32 -2.01
CA ASN A 27 1.83 -3.69 -1.07
C ASN A 27 3.23 -3.53 -1.67
N THR A 28 3.76 -4.57 -2.34
CA THR A 28 5.05 -4.48 -3.05
C THR A 28 5.05 -3.35 -4.07
N LYS A 29 4.03 -3.27 -4.94
CA LYS A 29 3.92 -2.19 -5.94
C LYS A 29 3.78 -0.78 -5.33
N VAL A 30 3.15 -0.67 -4.16
CA VAL A 30 3.07 0.59 -3.41
C VAL A 30 4.44 0.97 -2.86
N ILE A 31 5.17 0.02 -2.27
CA ILE A 31 6.52 0.25 -1.75
C ILE A 31 7.45 0.65 -2.89
N ASP A 32 7.42 -0.10 -4.00
CA ASP A 32 8.20 0.22 -5.20
C ASP A 32 7.92 1.65 -5.62
N LYS A 33 6.67 2.04 -5.91
CA LYS A 33 6.37 3.39 -6.42
C LYS A 33 6.78 4.54 -5.50
N PHE A 34 6.69 4.37 -4.17
CA PHE A 34 6.86 5.48 -3.24
C PHE A 34 8.19 5.49 -2.48
N TYR A 35 8.96 4.39 -2.51
CA TYR A 35 10.19 4.23 -1.74
C TYR A 35 11.42 3.88 -2.61
N GLU A 36 11.39 4.05 -3.94
CA GLU A 36 12.50 3.72 -4.87
C GLU A 36 13.86 4.30 -4.48
N ASN A 37 13.89 5.55 -3.99
CA ASN A 37 15.13 6.33 -3.78
C ASN A 37 15.38 6.74 -2.33
N LYS A 38 14.51 6.31 -1.41
CA LYS A 38 14.62 6.61 0.02
C LYS A 38 14.78 5.31 0.78
N TYR A 39 16.03 4.91 1.02
CA TYR A 39 16.31 3.91 2.04
C TYR A 39 16.00 4.53 3.40
N SER A 40 14.76 4.36 3.88
CA SER A 40 14.57 4.39 5.32
C SER A 40 15.44 3.28 5.91
N LEU A 41 16.22 3.61 6.94
CA LEU A 41 16.99 2.62 7.70
C LEU A 41 16.08 1.60 8.42
N LYS A 42 14.75 1.76 8.32
CA LYS A 42 13.76 0.99 9.07
C LYS A 42 12.59 0.59 8.16
N ALA A 43 12.09 -0.62 8.39
CA ALA A 43 10.85 -1.13 7.81
C ALA A 43 10.09 -1.90 8.89
N PHE A 44 8.76 -1.91 8.81
CA PHE A 44 7.91 -2.68 9.70
C PHE A 44 7.29 -3.82 8.91
N THR A 45 7.29 -5.04 9.47
CA THR A 45 6.67 -6.20 8.83
C THR A 45 5.47 -6.67 9.62
N THR A 46 4.41 -7.06 8.93
CA THR A 46 3.15 -7.52 9.52
C THR A 46 2.55 -8.62 8.67
N ARG A 47 1.66 -9.44 9.24
CA ARG A 47 1.04 -10.54 8.50
C ARG A 47 -0.08 -10.04 7.59
N SER A 48 -0.15 -10.57 6.39
CA SER A 48 -1.18 -10.23 5.39
C SER A 48 -2.56 -10.77 5.76
N ASP A 49 -2.62 -11.88 6.50
CA ASP A 49 -3.86 -12.52 6.97
C ASP A 49 -4.48 -11.84 8.20
N ALA A 50 -3.67 -11.11 8.98
CA ALA A 50 -4.08 -10.39 10.19
C ALA A 50 -3.78 -8.88 10.08
N PRO A 51 -4.62 -8.11 9.36
CA PRO A 51 -4.33 -6.71 9.02
C PRO A 51 -4.36 -5.74 10.21
N ILE A 52 -4.77 -6.19 11.41
CA ILE A 52 -4.82 -5.33 12.60
C ILE A 52 -3.43 -4.81 12.99
N ASP A 53 -2.39 -5.63 12.81
CA ASP A 53 -1.01 -5.25 13.10
C ASP A 53 -0.54 -4.15 12.12
N ALA A 54 -0.90 -4.28 10.84
CA ALA A 54 -0.58 -3.29 9.81
C ALA A 54 -1.26 -1.93 10.09
N ILE A 55 -2.51 -1.95 10.59
CA ILE A 55 -3.25 -0.74 10.93
C ILE A 55 -2.63 -0.05 12.15
N THR A 56 -2.31 -0.81 13.19
CA THR A 56 -1.76 -0.23 14.43
C THR A 56 -0.36 0.36 14.25
N VAL A 57 0.49 -0.26 13.43
CA VAL A 57 1.85 0.25 13.15
C VAL A 57 1.88 1.43 12.17
N SER A 58 0.80 1.67 11.41
CA SER A 58 0.75 2.67 10.33
C SER A 58 1.16 4.09 10.77
N ALA A 59 0.70 4.52 11.95
CA ALA A 59 1.02 5.84 12.49
C ALA A 59 2.51 5.98 12.86
N LEU A 60 3.13 4.91 13.36
CA LEU A 60 4.55 4.89 13.68
C LEU A 60 5.40 4.84 12.40
N ALA A 61 4.98 4.05 11.42
CA ALA A 61 5.62 3.95 10.11
C ALA A 61 5.66 5.31 9.40
N GLN A 62 4.55 6.06 9.42
CA GLN A 62 4.49 7.43 8.89
C GLN A 62 5.46 8.39 9.61
N ARG A 63 5.50 8.35 10.95
CA ARG A 63 6.40 9.23 11.75
C ARG A 63 7.88 8.98 11.48
N THR A 64 8.23 7.79 10.99
CA THR A 64 9.61 7.35 10.75
C THR A 64 9.96 7.25 9.27
N ASP A 65 9.13 7.78 8.37
CA ASP A 65 9.28 7.70 6.90
C ASP A 65 9.58 6.27 6.41
N SER A 66 8.96 5.27 7.05
CA SER A 66 9.28 3.85 6.87
C SER A 66 8.12 3.09 6.25
N PRO A 67 8.36 2.12 5.35
CA PRO A 67 7.30 1.31 4.77
C PRO A 67 6.77 0.26 5.76
N VAL A 68 5.50 -0.15 5.54
CA VAL A 68 4.91 -1.35 6.14
C VAL A 68 4.87 -2.45 5.08
N ILE A 69 5.53 -3.57 5.36
CA ILE A 69 5.64 -4.73 4.49
C ILE A 69 4.63 -5.77 4.95
N LEU A 70 3.83 -6.29 4.02
CA LEU A 70 2.93 -7.41 4.26
C LEU A 70 3.63 -8.72 3.93
N GLY A 71 3.89 -9.53 4.95
CA GLY A 71 4.39 -10.90 4.85
C GLY A 71 3.27 -11.94 4.88
N TRP A 72 3.65 -13.20 4.65
CA TRP A 72 2.76 -14.34 4.83
C TRP A 72 2.35 -14.53 6.29
#